data_AF-A0A8S8Z0B3-F1
#
_entry.id   AF-A0A8S8Z0B3-F1
#
_cell.length_a   1.000
_cell.length_b   1.000
_cell.length_c   1.000
_cell.angle_alpha   90.00
_cell.angle_beta   90.00
_cell.angle_gamma   90.00
#
_symmetry.space_group_name_H-M   'P 1'
#
loop_
_entity.id
_entity.type
_entity.pdbx_description
1 polymer ?
#
loop_
_entity_poly.entity_id
_entity_poly.type
_entity_poly.pdbx_seq_one_letter_code
_entity_poly.pdbx_strand_id
1 'polypeptide(L)'
;MVFRTNRNNDEINDNCPDCGSNETESYDGYIYCVCGVQLAHSDYDPGFVPTNPNPVLGEPVELGSTMGPTRDRGLRRLDRLNRRETRVKPKFVDGIKQQLTNSPIGVELYRAAADIIDTANSKEKLGMMRRSLRGTRQLSKGDAKSYRQRLFAAASIEILQDAGYETPVVVVKRQWCLDKYDVKKYKRILKKLVKGEVDCLTNAAIPPAIARRIAIMHQLTTYRDYLIEQEGRAVATAVFEQAIEIARSFGEPVLEGDNWVHPNDPGQLTNRPASVVAGRAIMAAMDSLGMPDSSVSELHSRYPVDNLETFMERRGSQVRGDDVEEEA
;
A
#
# COMPACT_ATOMS: atom_id res chain seq x y z
N MET A 1 -19.63 17.79 -55.10
CA MET A 1 -18.19 17.51 -54.94
C MET A 1 -18.03 16.55 -53.78
N VAL A 2 -17.58 15.34 -54.08
CA VAL A 2 -17.42 14.24 -53.11
C VAL A 2 -16.07 14.42 -52.43
N PHE A 3 -16.05 14.56 -51.10
CA PHE A 3 -14.82 14.44 -50.33
C PHE A 3 -14.42 12.96 -50.27
N ARG A 4 -13.38 12.58 -51.02
CA ARG A 4 -12.72 11.28 -50.87
C ARG A 4 -11.75 11.35 -49.70
N THR A 5 -12.00 10.57 -48.65
CA THR A 5 -11.02 10.22 -47.63
C THR A 5 -10.17 9.07 -48.16
N ASN A 6 -8.96 9.35 -48.65
CA ASN A 6 -7.92 8.33 -48.80
C ASN A 6 -7.02 8.42 -47.56
N ARG A 7 -7.24 7.53 -46.60
CA ARG A 7 -6.21 7.14 -45.62
C ARG A 7 -5.44 5.99 -46.26
N ASN A 8 -4.35 6.32 -46.95
CA ASN A 8 -3.31 5.33 -47.22
C ASN A 8 -2.42 5.29 -45.97
N ASN A 9 -2.43 4.15 -45.28
CA ASN A 9 -1.32 3.76 -44.42
C ASN A 9 -0.16 3.43 -45.37
N ASP A 10 0.62 4.44 -45.72
CA ASP A 10 1.92 4.21 -46.35
C ASP A 10 2.90 3.96 -45.20
N GLU A 11 3.45 2.74 -45.16
CA GLU A 11 4.57 2.36 -44.32
C GLU A 11 5.67 3.42 -44.50
N ILE A 12 5.95 4.19 -43.45
CA ILE A 12 6.95 5.26 -43.49
C ILE A 12 8.30 4.57 -43.58
N ASN A 13 8.83 4.53 -44.80
CA ASN A 13 10.21 4.20 -45.04
C ASN A 13 11.02 5.40 -44.55
N ASP A 14 11.79 5.26 -43.47
CA ASP A 14 12.59 6.35 -42.85
C ASP A 14 13.72 6.87 -43.75
N ASN A 15 13.78 6.40 -44.99
CA ASN A 15 14.78 6.78 -45.97
C ASN A 15 14.19 7.83 -46.92
N CYS A 16 14.97 8.88 -47.16
CA CYS A 16 14.61 9.92 -48.11
C CYS A 16 14.30 9.30 -49.49
N PRO A 17 13.14 9.62 -50.09
CA PRO A 17 12.74 9.03 -51.37
C PRO A 17 13.68 9.40 -52.54
N ASP A 18 14.47 10.47 -52.38
CA ASP A 18 15.32 11.00 -53.45
C ASP A 18 16.77 10.51 -53.37
N CYS A 19 17.36 10.41 -52.17
CA CYS A 19 18.76 10.02 -52.00
C CYS A 19 18.96 8.71 -51.22
N GLY A 20 17.88 8.13 -50.68
CA GLY A 20 17.91 6.91 -49.87
C GLY A 20 18.58 7.06 -48.49
N SER A 21 19.04 8.26 -48.12
CA SER A 21 19.65 8.53 -46.81
C SER A 21 18.60 8.58 -45.71
N ASN A 22 18.96 8.10 -44.52
CA ASN A 22 18.18 8.22 -43.29
C ASN A 22 18.63 9.41 -42.41
N GLU A 23 19.65 10.16 -42.84
CA GLU A 23 20.14 11.32 -42.12
C GLU A 23 19.21 12.52 -42.36
N THR A 24 18.73 13.10 -41.25
CA THR A 24 17.77 14.20 -41.26
C THR A 24 18.22 15.37 -40.37
N GLU A 25 17.88 16.58 -40.79
CA GLU A 25 18.13 17.83 -40.07
C GLU A 25 16.80 18.57 -39.87
N SER A 26 16.59 19.10 -38.66
CA SER A 26 15.40 19.88 -38.32
C SER A 26 15.71 21.37 -38.46
N TYR A 27 14.96 22.07 -39.30
CA TYR A 27 15.07 23.52 -39.48
C TYR A 27 13.66 24.13 -39.60
N ASP A 28 13.41 25.20 -38.85
CA ASP A 28 12.18 26.01 -38.91
C ASP A 28 10.86 25.21 -38.81
N GLY A 29 10.81 24.20 -37.93
CA GLY A 29 9.61 23.39 -37.73
C GLY A 29 9.38 22.29 -38.78
N TYR A 30 10.37 22.04 -39.63
CA TYR A 30 10.34 20.99 -40.65
C TYR A 30 11.57 20.10 -40.57
N ILE A 31 11.38 18.82 -40.93
CA ILE A 31 12.44 17.83 -41.03
C ILE A 31 12.84 17.74 -42.51
N TYR A 32 14.10 18.04 -42.78
CA TYR A 32 14.73 17.90 -44.09
C TYR A 32 15.68 16.70 -44.07
N CYS A 33 15.83 16.02 -45.20
CA CYS A 33 16.99 15.17 -45.41
C CYS A 33 18.22 16.05 -45.69
N VAL A 34 19.42 15.54 -45.40
CA VAL A 34 20.70 16.18 -45.74
C VAL A 34 20.81 16.54 -47.23
N CYS A 35 20.11 15.84 -48.13
CA CYS A 35 20.05 16.20 -49.55
C CYS A 35 19.17 17.44 -49.87
N GLY A 36 18.48 18.00 -48.88
CA GLY A 36 17.64 19.19 -48.99
C GLY A 36 16.15 18.92 -49.21
N VAL A 37 15.71 17.66 -49.28
CA VAL A 37 14.30 17.31 -49.46
C VAL A 37 13.55 17.36 -48.14
N GLN A 38 12.42 18.09 -48.11
CA GLN A 38 11.52 18.13 -46.96
C GLN A 38 10.79 16.81 -46.80
N LEU A 39 10.95 16.15 -45.65
CA LEU A 39 10.36 14.84 -45.37
C LEU A 39 9.03 14.97 -44.60
N ALA A 40 9.01 15.81 -43.56
CA ALA A 40 7.85 15.98 -42.70
C ALA A 40 7.87 17.33 -41.97
N HIS A 41 6.78 17.66 -41.29
CA HIS A 41 6.83 18.68 -40.24
C HIS A 41 7.54 18.07 -39.03
N SER A 42 8.43 18.83 -38.37
CA SER A 42 8.98 18.39 -37.09
C SER A 42 7.86 18.41 -36.05
N ASP A 43 7.86 17.47 -35.12
CA ASP A 43 6.90 17.45 -34.01
C ASP A 43 6.85 18.85 -33.37
N TYR A 44 5.63 19.38 -33.19
CA TYR A 44 5.42 20.66 -32.54
C TYR A 44 6.06 20.63 -31.14
N ASP A 45 6.81 21.68 -30.78
CA ASP A 45 7.22 21.92 -29.40
C ASP A 45 5.98 21.77 -28.51
N PRO A 46 5.97 20.85 -27.53
CA PRO A 46 4.85 20.71 -26.59
C PRO A 46 4.86 21.96 -25.71
N GLY A 47 4.26 23.03 -26.25
CA GLY A 47 4.56 24.40 -25.88
C GLY A 47 4.53 24.67 -24.37
N PHE A 48 5.37 25.62 -23.97
CA PHE A 48 5.36 26.33 -22.69
C PHE A 48 4.86 25.50 -21.50
N VAL A 49 5.77 24.77 -20.84
CA VAL A 49 5.51 24.17 -19.52
C VAL A 49 5.58 25.30 -18.48
N PRO A 50 4.46 25.83 -17.95
CA PRO A 50 4.53 26.83 -16.89
C PRO A 50 5.03 26.14 -15.62
N THR A 51 5.96 26.78 -14.93
CA THR A 51 6.57 26.30 -13.69
C THR A 51 5.52 25.92 -12.65
N ASN A 52 5.70 24.74 -12.06
CA ASN A 52 4.95 24.08 -10.99
C ASN A 52 4.28 25.05 -9.98
N PRO A 53 3.06 24.76 -9.47
CA PRO A 53 2.38 23.48 -9.60
C PRO A 53 1.14 23.48 -10.46
N ASN A 54 1.09 22.52 -11.39
CA ASN A 54 -0.16 22.07 -11.98
C ASN A 54 -0.24 20.53 -12.04
N PRO A 55 -1.47 20.01 -11.97
CA PRO A 55 -1.78 18.59 -11.84
C PRO A 55 -1.39 17.78 -13.08
N VAL A 56 -1.18 16.48 -12.86
CA VAL A 56 -0.76 15.52 -13.88
C VAL A 56 -1.77 15.47 -15.02
N LEU A 57 -1.29 15.56 -16.27
CA LEU A 57 -2.11 15.35 -17.47
C LEU A 57 -2.82 14.00 -17.37
N GLY A 58 -4.15 14.01 -17.40
CA GLY A 58 -4.99 12.82 -17.33
C GLY A 58 -5.64 12.54 -15.96
N GLU A 59 -5.33 13.31 -14.91
CA GLU A 59 -6.17 13.26 -13.71
C GLU A 59 -7.54 13.91 -14.00
N PRO A 60 -8.66 13.30 -13.60
CA PRO A 60 -9.97 13.92 -13.66
C PRO A 60 -10.07 15.01 -12.59
N VAL A 61 -9.34 16.11 -12.78
CA VAL A 61 -9.46 17.30 -11.95
C VAL A 61 -10.64 18.10 -12.47
N GLU A 62 -11.57 18.47 -11.58
CA GLU A 62 -12.66 19.38 -11.92
C GLU A 62 -12.06 20.69 -12.45
N LEU A 63 -12.30 20.99 -13.74
CA LEU A 63 -11.87 22.24 -14.35
C LEU A 63 -12.60 23.40 -13.67
N GLY A 64 -11.85 24.30 -13.02
CA GLY A 64 -12.42 25.45 -12.34
C GLY A 64 -11.36 26.44 -11.89
N SER A 65 -11.74 27.72 -11.82
CA SER A 65 -10.88 28.80 -11.34
C SER A 65 -11.30 29.21 -9.93
N THR A 66 -10.34 29.34 -9.01
CA THR A 66 -10.62 29.89 -7.68
C THR A 66 -10.56 31.41 -7.72
N MET A 67 -11.62 32.09 -7.28
CA MET A 67 -11.58 33.53 -7.07
C MET A 67 -10.75 33.84 -5.82
N GLY A 68 -9.68 34.62 -5.99
CA GLY A 68 -8.82 35.04 -4.88
C GLY A 68 -9.51 36.02 -3.92
N PRO A 69 -8.97 36.19 -2.70
CA PRO A 69 -9.51 37.15 -1.73
C PRO A 69 -9.46 38.58 -2.29
N THR A 70 -10.57 39.31 -2.20
CA THR A 70 -10.71 40.67 -2.75
C THR A 70 -11.47 41.60 -1.81
N ARG A 71 -11.14 42.90 -1.86
CA ARG A 71 -11.83 43.96 -1.10
C ARG A 71 -13.06 44.49 -1.83
N ASP A 72 -13.21 44.21 -3.12
CA ASP A 72 -14.40 44.63 -3.89
C ASP A 72 -15.66 43.90 -3.39
N ARG A 73 -16.77 44.63 -3.23
CA ARG A 73 -18.04 44.06 -2.76
C ARG A 73 -18.72 43.21 -3.84
N GLY A 74 -18.64 43.60 -5.11
CA GLY A 74 -19.20 42.86 -6.24
C GLY A 74 -18.50 41.52 -6.44
N LEU A 75 -17.16 41.55 -6.47
CA LEU A 75 -16.36 40.32 -6.58
C LEU A 75 -16.51 39.41 -5.36
N ARG A 76 -16.66 39.95 -4.13
CA ARG A 76 -16.99 39.14 -2.95
C ARG A 76 -18.37 38.47 -3.04
N ARG A 77 -19.35 39.14 -3.66
CA ARG A 77 -20.68 38.54 -3.90
C ARG A 77 -20.59 37.41 -4.92
N LEU A 78 -19.85 37.63 -6.01
CA LEU A 78 -19.60 36.61 -7.03
C LEU A 78 -18.81 35.42 -6.47
N ASP A 79 -17.77 35.64 -5.66
CA ASP A 79 -17.03 34.57 -4.98
C ASP A 79 -17.94 33.74 -4.06
N ARG A 80 -18.80 34.38 -3.27
CA ARG A 80 -19.78 33.65 -2.43
C ARG A 80 -20.79 32.85 -3.25
N LEU A 81 -21.20 33.36 -4.41
CA LEU A 81 -22.14 32.68 -5.30
C LEU A 81 -21.44 31.51 -5.99
N ASN A 82 -20.25 31.74 -6.55
CA ASN A 82 -19.39 30.71 -7.11
C ASN A 82 -19.18 29.59 -6.08
N ARG A 83 -18.74 29.90 -4.87
CA ARG A 83 -18.57 28.91 -3.77
C ARG A 83 -19.85 28.21 -3.33
N ARG A 84 -21.03 28.72 -3.66
CA ARG A 84 -22.31 28.04 -3.38
C ARG A 84 -22.68 27.12 -4.53
N GLU A 85 -22.55 27.59 -5.77
CA GLU A 85 -22.85 26.83 -6.99
C GLU A 85 -21.85 25.70 -7.21
N THR A 86 -20.55 25.97 -7.01
CA THR A 86 -19.48 24.97 -7.10
C THR A 86 -19.31 24.17 -5.81
N ARG A 87 -20.19 24.35 -4.81
CA ARG A 87 -20.07 23.64 -3.54
C ARG A 87 -20.41 22.16 -3.71
N VAL A 88 -19.42 21.35 -4.03
CA VAL A 88 -19.56 19.90 -3.92
C VAL A 88 -19.47 19.53 -2.44
N LYS A 89 -20.57 19.01 -1.88
CA LYS A 89 -20.56 18.50 -0.50
C LYS A 89 -19.63 17.28 -0.46
N PRO A 90 -18.52 17.30 0.30
CA PRO A 90 -17.56 16.21 0.29
C PRO A 90 -18.26 14.93 0.69
N LYS A 91 -18.14 13.92 -0.17
CA LYS A 91 -18.67 12.59 0.05
C LYS A 91 -17.94 11.97 1.25
N PHE A 92 -18.55 10.94 1.81
CA PHE A 92 -17.92 10.21 2.92
C PHE A 92 -16.58 9.60 2.50
N VAL A 93 -16.49 9.12 1.25
CA VAL A 93 -15.29 8.56 0.61
C VAL A 93 -14.17 9.60 0.49
N ASP A 94 -14.48 10.83 0.12
CA ASP A 94 -13.47 11.90 0.00
C ASP A 94 -12.74 12.11 1.34
N GLY A 95 -13.45 11.98 2.46
CA GLY A 95 -12.82 12.03 3.77
C GLY A 95 -12.04 10.76 4.14
N ILE A 96 -12.36 9.58 3.58
CA ILE A 96 -11.49 8.38 3.70
C ILE A 96 -10.18 8.63 2.96
N LYS A 97 -10.27 9.09 1.70
CA LYS A 97 -9.11 9.43 0.87
C LYS A 97 -8.24 10.49 1.55
N GLN A 98 -8.85 11.51 2.17
CA GLN A 98 -8.13 12.50 2.97
C GLN A 98 -7.39 11.88 4.16
N GLN A 99 -7.96 10.89 4.88
CA GLN A 99 -7.22 10.20 5.94
C GLN A 99 -6.05 9.38 5.38
N LEU A 100 -6.20 8.78 4.21
CA LEU A 100 -5.12 8.06 3.52
C LEU A 100 -3.99 9.01 3.10
N THR A 101 -4.30 10.16 2.52
CA THR A 101 -3.31 11.20 2.16
C THR A 101 -2.55 11.73 3.37
N ASN A 102 -3.21 11.84 4.52
CA ASN A 102 -2.60 12.31 5.77
C ASN A 102 -1.84 11.22 6.53
N SER A 103 -1.78 10.00 6.00
CA SER A 103 -1.07 8.87 6.62
C SER A 103 0.33 8.71 5.98
N PRO A 104 1.29 8.02 6.64
CA PRO A 104 2.65 7.85 6.13
C PRO A 104 2.76 6.85 4.94
N ILE A 105 1.69 6.68 4.15
CA ILE A 105 1.68 5.77 3.00
C ILE A 105 2.22 6.46 1.74
N GLY A 106 2.98 5.72 0.93
CA GLY A 106 3.44 6.20 -0.38
C GLY A 106 2.31 6.31 -1.41
N VAL A 107 2.58 7.01 -2.53
CA VAL A 107 1.61 7.31 -3.59
C VAL A 107 1.01 6.04 -4.21
N GLU A 108 1.81 4.99 -4.39
CA GLU A 108 1.34 3.71 -4.96
C GLU A 108 0.35 3.00 -4.03
N LEU A 109 0.70 2.91 -2.74
CA LEU A 109 -0.18 2.33 -1.71
C LEU A 109 -1.46 3.16 -1.55
N TYR A 110 -1.36 4.49 -1.68
CA TYR A 110 -2.53 5.37 -1.69
C TYR A 110 -3.46 5.03 -2.86
N ARG A 111 -2.93 4.88 -4.09
CA ARG A 111 -3.73 4.54 -5.27
C ARG A 111 -4.43 3.20 -5.11
N ALA A 112 -3.69 2.16 -4.68
CA ALA A 112 -4.25 0.84 -4.44
C ALA A 112 -5.31 0.84 -3.33
N ALA A 113 -5.08 1.57 -2.23
CA ALA A 113 -6.05 1.68 -1.15
C ALA A 113 -7.30 2.49 -1.57
N ALA A 114 -7.12 3.55 -2.35
CA ALA A 114 -8.21 4.36 -2.89
C ALA A 114 -9.08 3.54 -3.83
N ASP A 115 -8.48 2.69 -4.68
CA ASP A 115 -9.19 1.79 -5.59
C ASP A 115 -10.07 0.78 -4.83
N ILE A 116 -9.53 0.15 -3.77
CA ILE A 116 -10.31 -0.71 -2.85
C ILE A 116 -11.54 0.03 -2.30
N ILE A 117 -11.38 1.30 -1.90
CA ILE A 117 -12.47 2.10 -1.32
C ILE A 117 -13.49 2.50 -2.38
N ASP A 118 -13.04 2.89 -3.58
CA ASP A 118 -13.93 3.28 -4.68
C ASP A 118 -14.74 2.10 -5.18
N THR A 119 -14.12 0.93 -5.38
CA THR A 119 -14.80 -0.33 -5.75
C THR A 119 -15.76 -0.80 -4.66
N ALA A 120 -15.38 -0.67 -3.38
CA ALA A 120 -16.33 -0.98 -2.30
C ALA A 120 -17.53 -0.04 -2.29
N ASN A 121 -17.30 1.26 -2.53
CA ASN A 121 -18.35 2.28 -2.49
C ASN A 121 -19.27 2.25 -3.72
N SER A 122 -18.81 1.76 -4.87
CA SER A 122 -19.65 1.55 -6.05
C SER A 122 -20.70 0.47 -5.81
N LYS A 123 -20.36 -0.58 -5.03
CA LYS A 123 -21.29 -1.65 -4.63
C LYS A 123 -22.22 -1.25 -3.52
N GLU A 124 -21.68 -0.71 -2.43
CA GLU A 124 -22.45 -0.33 -1.25
C GLU A 124 -22.00 1.03 -0.77
N LYS A 125 -22.94 1.98 -0.64
CA LYS A 125 -22.63 3.35 -0.22
C LYS A 125 -22.06 3.36 1.21
N LEU A 126 -20.73 3.43 1.33
CA LEU A 126 -20.01 3.28 2.61
C LEU A 126 -20.46 4.32 3.66
N GLY A 127 -20.81 5.54 3.21
CA GLY A 127 -21.30 6.61 4.10
C GLY A 127 -22.66 6.33 4.75
N MET A 128 -23.45 5.42 4.17
CA MET A 128 -24.74 4.97 4.74
C MET A 128 -24.57 3.85 5.76
N MET A 129 -23.41 3.18 5.78
CA MET A 129 -23.13 2.13 6.76
C MET A 129 -22.92 2.73 8.16
N ARG A 130 -23.99 2.74 8.95
CA ARG A 130 -23.99 3.17 10.34
C ARG A 130 -24.18 1.93 11.22
N ARG A 131 -23.08 1.47 11.82
CA ARG A 131 -23.10 0.37 12.78
C ARG A 131 -22.65 0.88 14.14
N SER A 132 -23.06 0.18 15.20
CA SER A 132 -22.50 0.39 16.52
C SER A 132 -21.01 0.01 16.50
N LEU A 133 -20.19 0.92 17.04
CA LEU A 133 -18.73 0.81 17.11
C LEU A 133 -18.30 1.00 18.55
N ARG A 134 -17.35 0.17 19.00
CA ARG A 134 -16.84 0.20 20.36
C ARG A 134 -16.09 1.51 20.62
N GLY A 135 -15.27 1.95 19.66
CA GLY A 135 -14.47 3.17 19.78
C GLY A 135 -15.26 4.48 19.70
N THR A 136 -16.58 4.44 19.43
CA THR A 136 -17.41 5.67 19.31
C THR A 136 -18.20 6.03 20.56
N ARG A 137 -18.13 5.24 21.64
CA ARG A 137 -18.99 5.40 22.83
C ARG A 137 -18.90 6.77 23.53
N GLN A 138 -17.77 7.46 23.42
CA GLN A 138 -17.52 8.76 24.04
C GLN A 138 -17.26 9.89 23.02
N LEU A 139 -17.40 9.61 21.72
CA LEU A 139 -17.04 10.55 20.66
C LEU A 139 -18.22 11.45 20.27
N SER A 140 -17.92 12.69 19.90
CA SER A 140 -18.90 13.58 19.28
C SER A 140 -19.36 13.02 17.92
N LYS A 141 -20.49 13.49 17.38
CA LYS A 141 -20.99 13.03 16.07
C LYS A 141 -19.98 13.26 14.93
N GLY A 142 -19.22 14.35 15.00
CA GLY A 142 -18.17 14.68 14.03
C GLY A 142 -16.98 13.72 14.14
N ASP A 143 -16.53 13.48 15.37
CA ASP A 143 -15.42 12.57 15.65
C ASP A 143 -15.78 11.12 15.33
N ALA A 144 -17.03 10.71 15.55
CA ALA A 144 -17.52 9.40 15.15
C ALA A 144 -17.59 9.22 13.61
N LYS A 145 -17.74 10.31 12.84
CA LYS A 145 -17.60 10.25 11.38
C LYS A 145 -16.14 10.07 10.98
N SER A 146 -15.24 10.89 11.54
CA SER A 146 -13.80 10.80 11.31
C SER A 146 -13.24 9.43 11.69
N TYR A 147 -13.64 8.91 12.85
CA TYR A 147 -13.30 7.57 13.32
C TYR A 147 -13.69 6.48 12.32
N ARG A 148 -14.90 6.55 11.76
CA ARG A 148 -15.33 5.61 10.71
C ARG A 148 -14.52 5.72 9.42
N GLN A 149 -14.14 6.94 9.05
CA GLN A 149 -13.29 7.15 7.87
C GLN A 149 -11.90 6.54 8.08
N ARG A 150 -11.32 6.73 9.27
CA ARG A 150 -10.08 6.07 9.70
C ARG A 150 -10.19 4.54 9.73
N LEU A 151 -11.32 3.99 10.17
CA LEU A 151 -11.55 2.54 10.13
C LEU A 151 -11.53 1.98 8.70
N PHE A 152 -12.21 2.64 7.76
CA PHE A 152 -12.18 2.22 6.36
C PHE A 152 -10.78 2.35 5.76
N ALA A 153 -10.07 3.45 6.02
CA ALA A 153 -8.69 3.65 5.58
C ALA A 153 -7.72 2.61 6.16
N ALA A 154 -7.76 2.36 7.46
CA ALA A 154 -6.91 1.35 8.10
C ALA A 154 -7.24 -0.06 7.60
N ALA A 155 -8.52 -0.36 7.36
CA ALA A 155 -8.95 -1.64 6.83
C ALA A 155 -8.51 -1.87 5.37
N SER A 156 -8.51 -0.84 4.51
CA SER A 156 -8.01 -0.97 3.14
C SER A 156 -6.50 -1.20 3.12
N ILE A 157 -5.73 -0.49 3.96
CA ILE A 157 -4.28 -0.73 4.12
C ILE A 157 -4.02 -2.15 4.65
N GLU A 158 -4.79 -2.63 5.62
CA GLU A 158 -4.64 -4.00 6.15
C GLU A 158 -5.03 -5.09 5.13
N ILE A 159 -5.83 -4.75 4.12
CA ILE A 159 -6.13 -5.66 3.01
C ILE A 159 -4.95 -5.72 2.03
N LEU A 160 -4.29 -4.58 1.77
CA LEU A 160 -3.04 -4.55 0.99
C LEU A 160 -1.92 -5.30 1.69
N GLN A 161 -1.79 -5.16 3.01
CA GLN A 161 -0.82 -5.94 3.78
C GLN A 161 -1.06 -7.45 3.63
N ASP A 162 -2.30 -7.89 3.72
CA ASP A 162 -2.68 -9.29 3.50
C ASP A 162 -2.38 -9.77 2.08
N ALA A 163 -2.34 -8.86 1.09
CA ALA A 163 -1.97 -9.16 -0.29
C ALA A 163 -0.45 -9.20 -0.52
N GLY A 164 0.37 -8.85 0.49
CA GLY A 164 1.83 -8.91 0.44
C GLY A 164 2.53 -7.57 0.24
N TYR A 165 1.79 -6.45 0.25
CA TYR A 165 2.39 -5.13 0.18
C TYR A 165 3.01 -4.71 1.52
N GLU A 166 4.17 -4.06 1.47
CA GLU A 166 4.77 -3.44 2.64
C GLU A 166 3.93 -2.22 3.05
N THR A 167 3.37 -2.23 4.26
CA THR A 167 2.45 -1.16 4.68
C THR A 167 2.69 -0.74 6.13
N PRO A 168 2.57 0.58 6.44
CA PRO A 168 2.73 1.09 7.80
C PRO A 168 1.46 0.89 8.66
N VAL A 169 0.66 -0.14 8.41
CA VAL A 169 -0.69 -0.24 8.99
C VAL A 169 -0.68 -0.35 10.52
N VAL A 170 0.33 -0.99 11.10
CA VAL A 170 0.49 -1.13 12.55
C VAL A 170 0.70 0.25 13.19
N VAL A 171 1.57 1.07 12.60
CA VAL A 171 1.83 2.45 13.02
C VAL A 171 0.57 3.30 12.91
N VAL A 172 -0.11 3.21 11.77
CA VAL A 172 -1.35 3.97 11.49
C VAL A 172 -2.46 3.64 12.48
N LYS A 173 -2.70 2.36 12.79
CA LYS A 173 -3.71 1.93 13.77
C LYS A 173 -3.44 2.49 15.16
N ARG A 174 -2.17 2.49 15.58
CA ARG A 174 -1.74 3.02 16.88
C ARG A 174 -1.92 4.54 16.94
N GLN A 175 -1.46 5.27 15.92
CA GLN A 175 -1.61 6.73 15.83
C GLN A 175 -3.08 7.18 15.86
N TRP A 176 -3.96 6.40 15.25
CA TRP A 176 -5.39 6.73 15.18
C TRP A 176 -6.23 6.18 16.34
N CYS A 177 -5.61 5.46 17.29
CA CYS A 177 -6.27 4.84 18.45
C CYS A 177 -7.50 3.99 18.03
N LEU A 178 -7.35 3.17 16.99
CA LEU A 178 -8.46 2.36 16.47
C LEU A 178 -8.69 1.10 17.32
N ASP A 179 -9.96 0.75 17.51
CA ASP A 179 -10.32 -0.49 18.22
C ASP A 179 -10.11 -1.69 17.29
N LYS A 180 -9.39 -2.69 17.78
CA LYS A 180 -9.02 -3.90 17.04
C LYS A 180 -10.23 -4.64 16.48
N TYR A 181 -11.34 -4.72 17.22
CA TYR A 181 -12.54 -5.44 16.79
C TYR A 181 -13.30 -4.65 15.73
N ASP A 182 -13.35 -3.32 15.87
CA ASP A 182 -13.96 -2.44 14.88
C ASP A 182 -13.19 -2.51 13.55
N VAL A 183 -11.86 -2.51 13.59
CA VAL A 183 -11.01 -2.69 12.38
C VAL A 183 -11.27 -4.05 11.73
N LYS A 184 -11.22 -5.15 12.48
CA LYS A 184 -11.49 -6.50 11.95
C LYS A 184 -12.87 -6.60 11.29
N LYS A 185 -13.87 -5.95 11.87
CA LYS A 185 -15.24 -5.89 11.33
C LYS A 185 -15.27 -5.16 9.99
N TYR A 186 -14.59 -4.02 9.86
CA TYR A 186 -14.57 -3.23 8.63
C TYR A 186 -13.73 -3.87 7.54
N LYS A 187 -12.60 -4.51 7.90
CA LYS A 187 -11.81 -5.36 7.00
C LYS A 187 -12.66 -6.47 6.38
N ARG A 188 -13.46 -7.18 7.19
CA ARG A 188 -14.36 -8.24 6.68
C ARG A 188 -15.40 -7.70 5.69
N ILE A 189 -15.95 -6.52 5.96
CA ILE A 189 -16.92 -5.85 5.08
C ILE A 189 -16.25 -5.50 3.74
N LEU A 190 -15.12 -4.79 3.79
CA LEU A 190 -14.40 -4.40 2.58
C LEU A 190 -13.95 -5.61 1.77
N LYS A 191 -13.37 -6.64 2.40
CA LYS A 191 -12.99 -7.88 1.69
C LYS A 191 -14.17 -8.53 0.96
N LYS A 192 -15.37 -8.52 1.56
CA LYS A 192 -16.57 -9.07 0.91
C LYS A 192 -16.98 -8.23 -0.30
N LEU A 193 -16.91 -6.90 -0.17
CA LEU A 193 -17.30 -5.99 -1.25
C LEU A 193 -16.29 -6.03 -2.40
N VAL A 194 -15.00 -6.18 -2.13
CA VAL A 194 -13.96 -6.00 -3.16
C VAL A 194 -13.47 -7.35 -3.74
N LYS A 195 -13.97 -8.48 -3.24
CA LYS A 195 -13.55 -9.82 -3.66
C LYS A 195 -13.67 -10.01 -5.19
N GLY A 196 -12.53 -10.23 -5.85
CA GLY A 196 -12.44 -10.56 -7.27
C GLY A 196 -12.62 -9.37 -8.23
N GLU A 197 -12.60 -8.14 -7.73
CA GLU A 197 -12.82 -6.93 -8.56
C GLU A 197 -11.69 -5.91 -8.51
N VAL A 198 -10.69 -6.12 -7.65
CA VAL A 198 -9.53 -5.25 -7.59
C VAL A 198 -8.30 -6.07 -7.94
N ASP A 199 -7.65 -5.66 -9.03
CA ASP A 199 -6.53 -6.38 -9.63
C ASP A 199 -5.36 -6.55 -8.65
N CYS A 200 -5.08 -5.53 -7.83
CA CYS A 200 -4.02 -5.59 -6.82
C CYS A 200 -4.33 -6.54 -5.65
N LEU A 201 -5.55 -7.10 -5.59
CA LEU A 201 -5.94 -8.12 -4.61
C LEU A 201 -6.11 -9.51 -5.26
N THR A 202 -5.96 -9.60 -6.58
CA THR A 202 -6.12 -10.83 -7.32
C THR A 202 -4.85 -11.68 -7.20
N ASN A 203 -4.68 -12.32 -6.04
CA ASN A 203 -3.67 -13.35 -5.84
C ASN A 203 -4.03 -14.67 -6.55
N ALA A 204 -5.09 -14.70 -7.37
CA ALA A 204 -5.62 -15.92 -7.99
C ALA A 204 -4.62 -16.58 -8.96
N ALA A 205 -3.67 -15.81 -9.51
CA ALA A 205 -2.60 -16.35 -10.36
C ALA A 205 -1.41 -16.90 -9.56
N ILE A 206 -1.26 -16.55 -8.28
CA ILE A 206 -0.11 -16.95 -7.46
C ILE A 206 -0.48 -18.22 -6.68
N PRO A 207 0.25 -19.34 -6.89
CA PRO A 207 0.06 -20.56 -6.10
C PRO A 207 0.05 -20.27 -4.59
N PRO A 208 -0.85 -20.88 -3.79
CA PRO A 208 -0.98 -20.59 -2.36
C PRO A 208 0.32 -20.70 -1.56
N ALA A 209 1.19 -21.65 -1.91
CA ALA A 209 2.51 -21.80 -1.29
C ALA A 209 3.44 -20.61 -1.59
N ILE A 210 3.40 -20.07 -2.81
CA ILE A 210 4.19 -18.89 -3.21
C ILE A 210 3.66 -17.64 -2.50
N ALA A 211 2.33 -17.47 -2.41
CA ALA A 211 1.74 -16.37 -1.66
C ALA A 211 2.09 -16.44 -0.17
N ARG A 212 2.07 -17.65 0.41
CA ARG A 212 2.47 -17.90 1.81
C ARG A 212 3.94 -17.58 2.05
N ARG A 213 4.81 -18.01 1.13
CA ARG A 213 6.25 -17.72 1.12
C ARG A 213 6.53 -16.23 1.16
N ILE A 214 5.94 -15.48 0.21
CA ILE A 214 6.09 -14.03 0.12
C ILE A 214 5.66 -13.37 1.44
N ALA A 215 4.51 -13.79 2.00
CA ALA A 215 4.00 -13.23 3.24
C ALA A 215 4.93 -13.50 4.44
N ILE A 216 5.48 -14.71 4.59
CA ILE A 216 6.40 -15.04 5.69
C ILE A 216 7.72 -14.31 5.51
N MET A 217 8.30 -14.34 4.30
CA MET A 217 9.56 -13.66 4.00
C MET A 217 9.48 -12.16 4.27
N HIS A 218 8.39 -11.51 3.86
CA HIS A 218 8.20 -10.08 4.15
C HIS A 218 8.16 -9.80 5.66
N GLN A 219 7.55 -10.69 6.46
CA GLN A 219 7.54 -10.53 7.92
C GLN A 219 8.93 -10.77 8.53
N LEU A 220 9.67 -11.79 8.07
CA LEU A 220 11.03 -12.06 8.51
C LEU A 220 11.98 -10.90 8.17
N THR A 221 11.87 -10.30 6.97
CA THR A 221 12.69 -9.15 6.58
C THR A 221 12.37 -7.93 7.41
N THR A 222 11.08 -7.69 7.71
CA THR A 222 10.67 -6.61 8.61
C THR A 222 11.30 -6.75 10.00
N TYR A 223 11.30 -7.96 10.58
CA TYR A 223 11.99 -8.23 11.85
C TYR A 223 13.50 -8.03 11.76
N ARG A 224 14.14 -8.49 10.68
CA ARG A 224 15.57 -8.28 10.42
C ARG A 224 15.90 -6.80 10.41
N ASP A 225 15.11 -5.98 9.72
CA ASP A 225 15.40 -4.55 9.59
C ASP A 225 15.32 -3.83 10.95
N TYR A 226 14.34 -4.18 11.79
CA TYR A 226 14.30 -3.70 13.19
C TYR A 226 15.48 -4.21 14.03
N LEU A 227 15.92 -5.46 13.83
CA LEU A 227 17.10 -6.00 14.50
C LEU A 227 18.41 -5.35 14.04
N ILE A 228 18.51 -4.92 12.77
CA ILE A 228 19.68 -4.18 12.28
C ILE A 228 19.82 -2.87 13.05
N GLU A 229 18.72 -2.18 13.32
CA GLU A 229 18.72 -0.94 14.10
C GLU A 229 19.06 -1.17 15.59
N GLN A 230 18.75 -2.35 16.13
CA GLN A 230 18.93 -2.66 17.54
C GLN A 230 20.30 -3.27 17.87
N GLU A 231 20.71 -4.31 17.13
CA GLU A 231 21.85 -5.18 17.46
C GLU A 231 22.93 -5.17 16.36
N GLY A 232 22.67 -4.46 15.26
CA GLY A 232 23.59 -4.34 14.14
C GLY A 232 23.44 -5.43 13.07
N ARG A 233 24.03 -5.16 11.90
CA ARG A 233 23.80 -5.95 10.67
C ARG A 233 24.23 -7.41 10.78
N ALA A 234 25.38 -7.69 11.40
CA ALA A 234 25.92 -9.05 11.48
C ALA A 234 24.99 -9.98 12.29
N VAL A 235 24.56 -9.52 13.47
CA VAL A 235 23.66 -10.27 14.36
C VAL A 235 22.30 -10.45 13.70
N ALA A 236 21.72 -9.38 13.14
CA ALA A 236 20.42 -9.45 12.50
C ALA A 236 20.39 -10.43 11.31
N THR A 237 21.49 -10.53 10.55
CA THR A 237 21.61 -11.47 9.43
C THR A 237 21.67 -12.92 9.91
N ALA A 238 22.46 -13.20 10.96
CA ALA A 238 22.54 -14.54 11.55
C ALA A 238 21.19 -15.01 12.13
N VAL A 239 20.49 -14.11 12.84
CA VAL A 239 19.13 -14.37 13.35
C VAL A 239 18.16 -14.64 12.19
N PHE A 240 18.23 -13.86 11.12
CA PHE A 240 17.37 -14.00 9.96
C PHE A 240 17.57 -15.34 9.23
N GLU A 241 18.81 -15.76 8.99
CA GLU A 241 19.14 -17.05 8.38
C GLU A 241 18.66 -18.21 9.24
N GLN A 242 18.92 -18.16 10.55
CA GLN A 242 18.44 -19.18 11.48
C GLN A 242 16.91 -19.22 11.57
N ALA A 243 16.24 -18.07 11.50
CA ALA A 243 14.78 -17.98 11.50
C ALA A 243 14.15 -18.58 10.23
N ILE A 244 14.82 -18.50 9.08
CA ILE A 244 14.38 -19.19 7.86
C ILE A 244 14.34 -20.70 8.10
N GLU A 245 15.41 -21.29 8.62
CA GLU A 245 15.47 -22.73 8.89
C GLU A 245 14.44 -23.17 9.95
N ILE A 246 14.24 -22.36 11.00
CA ILE A 246 13.21 -22.63 12.00
C ILE A 246 11.81 -22.57 11.39
N ALA A 247 11.52 -21.55 10.56
CA ALA A 247 10.23 -21.45 9.87
C ALA A 247 9.98 -22.64 8.94
N ARG A 248 11.01 -23.13 8.24
CA ARG A 248 10.94 -24.36 7.44
C ARG A 248 10.64 -25.59 8.30
N SER A 249 11.24 -25.69 9.49
CA SER A 249 10.94 -26.79 10.43
C SER A 249 9.50 -26.77 10.96
N PHE A 250 8.82 -25.62 10.93
CA PHE A 250 7.38 -25.53 11.21
C PHE A 250 6.49 -26.02 10.06
N GLY A 251 7.08 -26.41 8.93
CA GLY A 251 6.39 -26.87 7.73
C GLY A 251 5.92 -25.75 6.80
N GLU A 252 6.53 -24.56 6.89
CA GLU A 252 6.17 -23.41 6.07
C GLU A 252 7.02 -23.35 4.79
N PRO A 253 6.42 -22.99 3.64
CA PRO A 253 7.18 -22.82 2.40
C PRO A 253 7.90 -21.47 2.42
N VAL A 254 9.20 -21.45 2.72
CA VAL A 254 9.97 -20.20 2.90
C VAL A 254 10.96 -19.97 1.75
N LEU A 255 11.55 -21.03 1.20
CA LEU A 255 12.49 -20.96 0.08
C LEU A 255 11.84 -21.35 -1.25
N GLU A 256 12.59 -21.16 -2.34
CA GLU A 256 12.18 -21.59 -3.66
C GLU A 256 12.29 -23.09 -3.83
N GLY A 257 11.18 -23.72 -4.27
CA GLY A 257 11.05 -25.18 -4.33
C GLY A 257 10.48 -25.82 -3.06
N ASP A 258 10.31 -25.08 -1.95
CA ASP A 258 9.62 -25.61 -0.78
C ASP A 258 8.13 -25.85 -1.09
N ASN A 259 7.67 -27.08 -0.85
CA ASN A 259 6.25 -27.42 -0.92
C ASN A 259 5.58 -27.20 0.44
N TRP A 260 4.32 -26.79 0.43
CA TRP A 260 3.50 -26.80 1.64
C TRP A 260 3.41 -28.24 2.15
N VAL A 261 3.72 -28.49 3.42
CA VAL A 261 3.51 -29.81 4.04
C VAL A 261 2.06 -30.26 3.78
N HIS A 262 1.91 -31.51 3.36
CA HIS A 262 0.67 -32.06 2.80
C HIS A 262 -0.60 -31.66 3.59
N PRO A 263 -1.76 -31.47 2.93
CA PRO A 263 -3.04 -31.14 3.60
C PRO A 263 -3.46 -32.10 4.72
N ASN A 264 -2.89 -33.30 4.76
CA ASN A 264 -3.17 -34.35 5.74
C ASN A 264 -2.23 -34.31 6.95
N ASP A 265 -1.19 -33.47 6.95
CA ASP A 265 -0.30 -33.22 8.07
C ASP A 265 0.11 -31.72 8.11
N PRO A 266 -0.85 -30.82 8.35
CA PRO A 266 -0.54 -29.40 8.45
C PRO A 266 0.40 -29.17 9.63
N GLY A 267 1.64 -28.75 9.35
CA GLY A 267 2.62 -28.40 10.38
C GLY A 267 2.05 -27.47 11.44
N GLN A 268 2.57 -27.52 12.66
CA GLN A 268 1.95 -26.98 13.89
C GLN A 268 1.48 -25.50 13.80
N LEU A 269 2.06 -24.72 12.89
CA LEU A 269 1.79 -23.29 12.71
C LEU A 269 1.25 -22.90 11.33
N THR A 270 1.05 -23.86 10.42
CA THR A 270 0.60 -23.62 9.03
C THR A 270 -0.78 -22.95 8.92
N ASN A 271 -1.62 -23.08 9.96
CA ASN A 271 -2.93 -22.41 10.05
C ASN A 271 -2.87 -21.01 10.71
N ARG A 272 -1.69 -20.56 11.16
CA ARG A 272 -1.50 -19.27 11.83
C ARG A 272 -1.19 -18.15 10.82
N PRO A 273 -1.37 -16.87 11.20
CA PRO A 273 -0.94 -15.75 10.36
C PRO A 273 0.57 -15.77 10.15
N ALA A 274 1.03 -15.38 8.95
CA ALA A 274 2.46 -15.34 8.62
C ALA A 274 3.28 -14.49 9.61
N SER A 275 2.70 -13.41 10.13
CA SER A 275 3.34 -12.57 11.16
C SER A 275 3.60 -13.31 12.48
N VAL A 276 2.70 -14.20 12.90
CA VAL A 276 2.88 -15.02 14.12
C VAL A 276 3.96 -16.08 13.90
N VAL A 277 3.97 -16.69 12.71
CA VAL A 277 4.96 -17.71 12.34
C VAL A 277 6.35 -17.09 12.27
N ALA A 278 6.50 -15.99 11.53
CA ALA A 278 7.76 -15.26 11.41
C ALA A 278 8.24 -14.74 12.77
N GLY A 279 7.34 -14.18 13.58
CA GLY A 279 7.68 -13.73 14.93
C GLY A 279 8.17 -14.85 15.83
N ARG A 280 7.51 -16.02 15.81
CA ARG A 280 7.98 -17.20 16.56
C ARG A 280 9.34 -17.70 16.06
N ALA A 281 9.54 -17.74 14.75
CA ALA A 281 10.79 -18.18 14.15
C ALA A 281 11.95 -17.24 14.52
N ILE A 282 11.74 -15.92 14.48
CA ILE A 282 12.74 -14.92 14.89
C ILE A 282 13.05 -15.05 16.39
N MET A 283 12.03 -15.12 17.25
CA MET A 283 12.25 -15.23 18.70
C MET A 283 13.00 -16.52 19.06
N ALA A 284 12.65 -17.65 18.43
CA ALA A 284 13.36 -18.91 18.61
C ALA A 284 14.78 -18.89 18.03
N ALA A 285 15.01 -18.17 16.93
CA ALA A 285 16.34 -17.96 16.37
C ALA A 285 17.23 -17.16 17.34
N MET A 286 16.69 -16.06 17.89
CA MET A 286 17.37 -15.26 18.91
C MET A 286 17.72 -16.12 20.14
N ASP A 287 16.84 -17.02 20.56
CA ASP A 287 17.09 -17.97 21.66
C ASP A 287 18.21 -18.96 21.34
N SER A 288 18.17 -19.56 20.15
CA SER A 288 19.20 -20.50 19.71
C SER A 288 20.58 -19.86 19.58
N LEU A 289 20.63 -18.53 19.39
CA LEU A 289 21.86 -17.74 19.30
C LEU A 289 22.26 -17.12 20.66
N GLY A 290 21.55 -17.46 21.74
CA GLY A 290 21.88 -17.02 23.10
C GLY A 290 21.64 -15.53 23.36
N MET A 291 20.73 -14.89 22.61
CA MET A 291 20.41 -13.48 22.82
C MET A 291 19.61 -13.26 24.10
N PRO A 292 19.83 -12.13 24.81
CA PRO A 292 19.13 -11.88 26.06
C PRO A 292 17.64 -11.60 25.82
N ASP A 293 16.80 -11.99 26.80
CA ASP A 293 15.36 -11.77 26.75
C ASP A 293 14.96 -10.29 26.67
N SER A 294 15.81 -9.40 27.18
CA SER A 294 15.63 -7.96 27.05
C SER A 294 15.59 -7.54 25.59
N SER A 295 16.49 -8.08 24.76
CA SER A 295 16.56 -7.77 23.32
C SER A 295 15.34 -8.30 22.59
N VAL A 296 14.82 -9.47 22.96
CA VAL A 296 13.59 -10.02 22.36
C VAL A 296 12.35 -9.21 22.77
N SER A 297 12.27 -8.83 24.04
CA SER A 297 11.18 -8.00 24.56
C SER A 297 11.17 -6.62 23.90
N GLU A 298 12.36 -6.02 23.71
CA GLU A 298 12.51 -4.77 22.99
C GLU A 298 12.02 -4.89 21.54
N LEU A 299 12.46 -5.92 20.82
CA LEU A 299 12.04 -6.16 19.43
C LEU A 299 10.51 -6.31 19.33
N HIS A 300 9.90 -7.07 20.23
CA HIS A 300 8.44 -7.23 20.26
C HIS A 300 7.72 -5.93 20.61
N SER A 301 8.30 -5.08 21.46
CA SER A 301 7.72 -3.77 21.77
C SER A 301 7.70 -2.81 20.56
N ARG A 302 8.72 -2.91 19.70
CA ARG A 302 8.86 -2.13 18.47
C ARG A 302 7.93 -2.65 17.37
N TYR A 303 7.85 -3.97 17.20
CA TYR A 303 6.97 -4.63 16.24
C TYR A 303 6.04 -5.66 16.91
N PRO A 304 4.96 -5.18 17.58
CA PRO A 304 4.05 -6.06 18.30
C PRO A 304 3.15 -6.82 17.32
N VAL A 305 3.12 -8.15 17.47
CA VAL A 305 2.24 -9.02 16.68
C VAL A 305 1.23 -9.68 17.61
N ASP A 306 -0.04 -9.53 17.25
CA ASP A 306 -1.17 -10.14 17.95
C ASP A 306 -0.98 -11.67 18.10
N ASN A 307 -1.19 -12.19 19.31
CA ASN A 307 -1.02 -13.60 19.71
C ASN A 307 0.43 -14.09 19.91
N LEU A 308 1.42 -13.20 19.91
CA LEU A 308 2.76 -13.48 20.46
C LEU A 308 2.86 -13.17 21.96
N GLU A 309 1.94 -12.39 22.53
CA GLU A 309 1.92 -12.04 23.97
C GLU A 309 1.97 -13.29 24.87
N THR A 310 1.11 -14.28 24.63
CA THR A 310 1.13 -15.54 25.40
C THR A 310 2.40 -16.37 25.22
N PHE A 311 3.12 -16.19 24.10
CA PHE A 311 4.41 -16.85 23.87
C PHE A 311 5.52 -16.14 24.67
N MET A 312 5.51 -14.81 24.66
CA MET A 312 6.38 -13.96 25.48
C MET A 312 6.18 -14.19 26.98
N GLU A 313 4.93 -14.30 27.44
CA GLU A 313 4.60 -14.58 28.85
C GLU A 313 5.11 -15.95 29.32
N ARG A 314 4.98 -16.99 28.48
CA ARG A 314 5.52 -18.32 28.78
C ARG A 314 7.03 -18.30 28.89
N ARG A 315 7.70 -17.60 27.97
CA ARG A 315 9.16 -17.48 27.96
C ARG A 315 9.68 -16.74 29.21
N GLY A 316 9.07 -15.62 29.57
CA GLY A 316 9.41 -14.91 30.81
C GLY A 316 9.11 -15.68 32.09
N SER A 317 8.21 -16.68 32.04
CA SER A 317 7.94 -17.58 33.17
C SER A 317 8.98 -18.70 33.29
N GLN A 318 9.57 -19.12 32.17
CA GLN A 318 10.57 -20.20 32.11
C GLN A 318 11.91 -19.73 32.68
N VAL A 319 12.30 -18.49 32.38
CA VAL A 319 13.51 -17.83 32.93
C VAL A 319 13.43 -17.65 34.45
N ARG A 320 12.25 -17.31 34.98
CA ARG A 320 12.01 -17.24 36.44
C ARG A 320 12.03 -18.60 37.14
N GLY A 321 11.94 -19.70 36.39
CA GLY A 321 12.08 -21.06 36.93
C GLY A 321 13.53 -21.47 37.08
N ASP A 322 14.38 -21.10 36.10
CA ASP A 322 15.80 -21.41 36.09
C ASP A 322 16.60 -20.55 37.11
N ASP A 323 16.13 -19.35 37.44
CA ASP A 323 16.72 -18.49 38.49
C ASP A 323 16.52 -19.02 39.94
N VAL A 324 15.81 -20.14 40.14
CA VAL A 324 15.44 -20.66 41.48
C VAL A 324 16.16 -21.98 41.83
N GLU A 325 17.00 -22.54 40.95
CA GLU A 325 17.69 -23.83 41.19
C GLU A 325 19.17 -23.73 41.61
N GLU A 326 19.65 -22.58 42.11
CA GLU A 326 21.03 -22.46 42.60
C GLU A 326 21.14 -21.94 44.06
N GLU A 327 20.34 -22.48 44.98
CA GLU A 327 20.71 -22.55 46.41
C GLU A 327 20.13 -23.82 47.07
N ALA A 328 20.89 -24.92 47.05
CA ALA A 328 20.73 -26.06 47.96
C ALA A 328 22.06 -26.80 48.17
#